data_AF-A0A2D7L3V8-F1
#
_entry.id   AF-A0A2D7L3V8-F1
#
_cell.length_a   1.000
_cell.length_b   1.000
_cell.length_c   1.000
_cell.angle_alpha   90.00
_cell.angle_beta   90.00
_cell.angle_gamma   90.00
#
_symmetry.space_group_name_H-M   'P 1'
#
loop_
_entity.id
_entity.type
_entity.pdbx_description
1 polymer ?
#
loop_
_entity_poly.entity_id
_entity_poly.type
_entity_poly.pdbx_seq_one_letter_code
_entity_poly.pdbx_strand_id
1 'polypeptide(L)'
;MTEPARSLAEELLVSTSIDRSLSSLDPEAIGRLKGFKVFISSTYIKTLDQEYLIGSLRDLLLSNGALVVDALEDAEMIVEIRSGANSLDNSTATLGISEDQSLPNPVTGAPVALPEIAFYKKENNYAATKIAIIAYQAKSREHVFSSGTLLGGAYDKHFQLLGILRLRFTDVPELRVLKQINRRFR
;
A
#
# COMPACT_ATOMS: atom_id res chain seq x y z
N MET A 1 -16.18 -18.76 9.90
CA MET A 1 -14.95 -18.16 9.36
C MET A 1 -15.22 -16.68 9.20
N THR A 2 -14.44 -15.81 9.82
CA THR A 2 -14.55 -14.35 9.66
C THR A 2 -13.66 -13.93 8.51
N GLU A 3 -14.20 -13.20 7.55
CA GLU A 3 -13.40 -12.60 6.48
C GLU A 3 -12.49 -11.51 7.05
N PRO A 4 -11.27 -11.34 6.51
CA PRO A 4 -10.38 -10.25 6.92
C PRO A 4 -11.00 -8.90 6.58
N ALA A 5 -10.65 -7.86 7.35
CA ALA A 5 -11.18 -6.52 7.17
C ALA A 5 -10.74 -5.85 5.84
N ARG A 6 -9.65 -6.33 5.23
CA ARG A 6 -9.14 -5.91 3.93
C ARG A 6 -8.82 -7.12 3.07
N SER A 7 -8.92 -6.95 1.76
CA SER A 7 -8.51 -7.97 0.82
C SER A 7 -6.97 -8.06 0.72
N LEU A 8 -6.46 -9.23 0.34
CA LEU A 8 -5.03 -9.44 0.08
C LEU A 8 -4.47 -8.42 -0.93
N ALA A 9 -5.26 -8.00 -1.92
CA ALA A 9 -4.82 -7.02 -2.91
C ALA A 9 -4.60 -5.64 -2.29
N GLU A 10 -5.47 -5.23 -1.37
CA GLU A 10 -5.36 -3.96 -0.67
C GLU A 10 -4.17 -3.95 0.28
N GLU A 11 -3.94 -5.03 1.01
CA GLU A 11 -2.76 -5.18 1.89
C GLU A 11 -1.44 -5.13 1.09
N LEU A 12 -1.39 -5.79 -0.06
CA LEU A 12 -0.22 -5.76 -0.94
C LEU A 12 0.00 -4.40 -1.59
N LEU A 13 -1.07 -3.66 -1.92
CA LEU A 13 -0.94 -2.30 -2.44
C LEU A 13 -0.33 -1.36 -1.39
N VAL A 14 -0.80 -1.40 -0.14
CA VAL A 14 -0.31 -0.52 0.94
C VAL A 14 1.13 -0.85 1.31
N SER A 15 1.48 -2.13 1.47
CA SER A 15 2.88 -2.54 1.73
C SER A 15 3.82 -2.13 0.58
N THR A 16 3.40 -2.35 -0.67
CA THR A 16 4.19 -1.93 -1.84
C THR A 16 4.38 -0.40 -1.90
N SER A 17 3.35 0.40 -1.56
CA SER A 17 3.50 1.85 -1.53
C SER A 17 4.45 2.31 -0.42
N ILE A 18 4.46 1.63 0.73
CA ILE A 18 5.42 1.85 1.81
C ILE A 18 6.85 1.58 1.35
N ASP A 19 7.11 0.42 0.76
CA ASP A 19 8.45 0.03 0.32
C ASP A 19 9.01 1.00 -0.73
N ARG A 20 8.17 1.41 -1.69
CA ARG A 20 8.55 2.39 -2.72
C ARG A 20 8.81 3.78 -2.16
N SER A 21 8.09 4.15 -1.11
CA SER A 21 8.35 5.42 -0.42
C SER A 21 9.71 5.37 0.26
N LEU A 22 10.02 4.29 0.98
CA LEU A 22 11.30 4.13 1.67
C LEU A 22 12.47 3.98 0.71
N SER A 23 12.29 3.33 -0.46
CA SER A 23 13.34 3.18 -1.47
C SER A 23 13.79 4.52 -2.08
N SER A 24 13.01 5.58 -1.91
CA SER A 24 13.36 6.93 -2.37
C SER A 24 14.24 7.69 -1.37
N LEU A 25 14.54 7.11 -0.21
CA LEU A 25 15.43 7.72 0.78
C LEU A 25 16.88 7.68 0.28
N ASP A 26 17.57 8.82 0.39
CA ASP A 26 18.97 8.95 0.00
C ASP A 26 19.88 8.00 0.79
N PRO A 27 20.57 7.04 0.14
CA PRO A 27 21.48 6.11 0.81
C PRO A 27 22.64 6.81 1.52
N GLU A 28 23.14 7.93 1.00
CA GLU A 28 24.20 8.70 1.66
C GLU A 28 23.71 9.31 2.98
N ALA A 29 22.44 9.74 3.03
CA ALA A 29 21.82 10.20 4.26
C ALA A 29 21.71 9.11 5.32
N ILE A 30 21.29 7.90 4.93
CA ILE A 30 21.24 6.74 5.84
C ILE A 30 22.64 6.37 6.32
N GLY A 31 23.64 6.45 5.43
CA GLY A 31 25.04 6.14 5.75
C GLY A 31 25.63 6.98 6.89
N ARG A 32 25.09 8.18 7.16
CA ARG A 32 25.47 9.02 8.30
C ARG A 32 25.13 8.40 9.67
N LEU A 33 24.29 7.36 9.70
CA LEU A 33 23.90 6.63 10.92
C LEU A 33 24.70 5.35 11.15
N LYS A 34 25.60 4.99 10.23
CA LYS A 34 26.35 3.74 10.29
C LYS A 34 27.21 3.67 11.56
N GLY A 35 27.09 2.56 12.29
CA GLY A 35 27.82 2.31 13.53
C GLY A 35 27.23 2.96 14.78
N PHE A 36 26.23 3.85 14.65
CA PHE A 36 25.57 4.46 15.78
C PHE A 36 24.38 3.64 16.27
N LYS A 37 24.12 3.67 17.57
CA LYS A 37 22.86 3.18 18.15
C LYS A 37 21.71 4.10 17.79
N VAL A 38 20.73 3.59 17.05
CA VAL A 38 19.60 4.36 16.53
C VAL A 38 18.31 3.90 17.17
N PHE A 39 17.54 4.82 17.75
CA PHE A 39 16.15 4.57 18.14
C PHE A 39 15.19 5.11 17.08
N ILE A 40 14.16 4.34 16.74
CA ILE A 40 13.11 4.78 15.80
C ILE A 40 11.92 5.33 16.60
N SER A 41 11.68 6.65 16.49
CA SER A 41 10.51 7.29 17.06
C SER A 41 9.31 7.18 16.11
N SER A 42 8.27 6.48 16.56
CA SER A 42 6.99 6.31 15.86
C SER A 42 5.92 7.33 16.29
N THR A 43 6.28 8.31 17.13
CA THR A 43 5.37 9.28 17.75
C THR A 43 4.42 9.99 16.76
N TYR A 44 4.87 10.21 15.53
CA TYR A 44 4.14 10.95 14.50
C TYR A 44 3.63 10.07 13.36
N ILE A 45 3.47 8.76 13.60
CA ILE A 45 2.83 7.83 12.67
C ILE A 45 1.36 7.66 13.09
N LYS A 46 0.44 7.92 12.15
CA LYS A 46 -1.01 7.74 12.35
C LYS A 46 -1.66 7.25 11.05
N THR A 47 -1.26 6.08 10.59
CA THR A 47 -1.60 5.59 9.26
C THR A 47 -1.83 4.08 9.23
N LEU A 48 -2.39 3.59 8.13
CA LEU A 48 -2.48 2.15 7.86
C LEU A 48 -1.10 1.51 7.86
N ASP A 49 -1.06 0.27 8.38
CA ASP A 49 0.10 -0.61 8.40
C ASP A 49 1.36 0.06 8.96
N GLN A 50 1.20 0.81 10.06
CA GLN A 50 2.30 1.49 10.75
C GLN A 50 3.38 0.51 11.21
N GLU A 51 3.00 -0.70 11.63
CA GLU A 51 3.91 -1.73 12.10
C GLU A 51 4.80 -2.22 10.96
N TYR A 52 4.21 -2.39 9.76
CA TYR A 52 4.96 -2.73 8.55
C TYR A 52 5.91 -1.58 8.16
N LEU A 53 5.46 -0.33 8.18
CA LEU A 53 6.31 0.84 7.93
C LEU A 53 7.51 0.91 8.88
N ILE A 54 7.29 0.73 10.19
CA ILE A 54 8.37 0.73 11.19
C ILE A 54 9.31 -0.46 10.95
N GLY A 55 8.76 -1.64 10.63
CA GLY A 55 9.53 -2.83 10.29
C GLY A 55 10.42 -2.64 9.06
N SER A 56 9.87 -2.12 7.96
CA SER A 56 10.62 -1.84 6.72
C SER A 56 11.68 -0.76 6.93
N LEU A 57 11.40 0.29 7.73
CA LEU A 57 12.41 1.29 8.07
C LEU A 57 13.54 0.68 8.93
N ARG A 58 13.18 -0.18 9.90
CA ARG A 58 14.17 -0.89 10.72
C ARG A 58 15.09 -1.75 9.87
N ASP A 59 14.53 -2.53 8.94
CA ASP A 59 15.31 -3.35 8.01
C ASP A 59 16.24 -2.49 7.14
N LEU A 60 15.74 -1.38 6.61
CA LEU A 60 16.52 -0.42 5.82
C LEU A 60 17.70 0.16 6.62
N LEU A 61 17.48 0.56 7.87
CA LEU A 61 18.53 1.10 8.74
C LEU A 61 19.58 0.04 9.09
N LEU A 62 19.15 -1.16 9.49
CA LEU A 62 20.03 -2.28 9.81
C LEU A 62 20.89 -2.70 8.60
N SER A 63 20.26 -2.80 7.42
CA SER A 63 20.94 -3.16 6.17
C SER A 63 21.99 -2.13 5.75
N ASN A 64 21.89 -0.87 6.21
CA ASN A 64 22.88 0.18 6.01
C ASN A 64 23.88 0.33 7.18
N GLY A 65 23.84 -0.58 8.16
CA GLY A 65 24.82 -0.68 9.25
C GLY A 65 24.55 0.24 10.44
N ALA A 66 23.35 0.81 10.58
CA ALA A 66 22.91 1.40 11.83
C ALA A 66 22.58 0.30 12.86
N LEU A 67 22.80 0.58 14.14
CA LEU A 67 22.52 -0.37 15.22
C LEU A 67 21.16 -0.02 15.85
N VAL A 68 20.07 -0.56 15.32
CA VAL A 68 18.72 -0.19 15.83
C VAL A 68 18.50 -0.77 17.23
N VAL A 69 18.18 0.10 18.19
CA VAL A 69 17.88 -0.23 19.58
C VAL A 69 16.40 -0.06 19.88
N ASP A 70 15.90 -0.77 20.89
CA ASP A 70 14.47 -0.75 21.26
C ASP A 70 14.12 0.28 22.35
N ALA A 71 15.11 0.77 23.09
CA ALA A 71 14.95 1.74 24.15
C ALA A 71 15.61 3.08 23.77
N LEU A 72 14.96 4.19 24.12
CA LEU A 72 15.44 5.54 23.82
C LEU A 72 16.75 5.85 24.57
N GLU A 73 16.88 5.29 25.77
CA GLU A 73 18.01 5.51 26.69
C GLU A 73 19.32 4.93 26.15
N ASP A 74 19.22 3.89 25.31
CA ASP A 74 20.36 3.23 24.68
C ASP A 74 20.81 3.91 23.38
N ALA A 75 20.08 4.93 22.93
CA ALA A 75 20.26 5.55 21.62
C ALA A 75 21.31 6.66 21.64
N GLU A 76 22.16 6.67 20.60
CA GLU A 76 23.04 7.80 20.28
C GLU A 76 22.35 8.76 19.30
N MET A 77 21.51 8.20 18.43
CA MET A 77 20.76 8.90 17.39
C MET A 77 19.28 8.54 17.50
N ILE A 78 18.41 9.51 17.18
CA ILE A 78 16.98 9.30 17.05
C ILE A 78 16.60 9.52 15.59
N VAL A 79 15.97 8.52 15.00
CA VAL A 79 15.32 8.61 13.70
C VAL A 79 13.83 8.74 13.94
N GLU A 80 13.29 9.89 13.60
CA GLU A 80 11.88 10.17 13.77
C GLU A 80 11.20 10.16 12.40
N ILE A 81 10.12 9.39 12.30
CA ILE A 81 9.32 9.27 11.12
C ILE A 81 7.94 9.91 11.35
N ARG A 82 7.49 10.66 10.36
CA ARG A 82 6.14 11.25 10.34
C ARG A 82 5.40 10.81 9.09
N SER A 83 4.14 10.47 9.27
CA SER A 83 3.27 10.04 8.18
C SER A 83 2.30 11.15 7.77
N GLY A 84 2.28 11.49 6.48
CA GLY A 84 1.28 12.39 5.89
C GLY A 84 0.07 11.65 5.31
N ALA A 85 0.29 10.43 4.82
CA ALA A 85 -0.76 9.49 4.41
C ALA A 85 -0.15 8.10 4.20
N ASN A 86 -0.77 7.03 4.70
CA ASN A 86 -0.67 5.70 4.08
C ASN A 86 -2.13 5.29 3.89
N SER A 87 -2.62 5.44 2.66
CA SER A 87 -4.03 5.34 2.36
C SER A 87 -4.26 4.50 1.13
N LEU A 88 -5.45 3.94 1.08
CA LEU A 88 -6.00 3.24 -0.06
C LEU A 88 -7.19 4.05 -0.61
N ASP A 89 -7.30 4.12 -1.92
CA ASP A 89 -8.43 4.70 -2.65
C ASP A 89 -8.95 3.68 -3.66
N ASN A 90 -10.26 3.44 -3.62
CA ASN A 90 -10.94 2.45 -4.45
C ASN A 90 -12.05 3.15 -5.23
N SER A 91 -12.09 2.95 -6.54
CA SER A 91 -13.10 3.55 -7.42
C SER A 91 -13.61 2.54 -8.45
N THR A 92 -14.93 2.39 -8.50
CA THR A 92 -15.61 1.46 -9.42
C THR A 92 -16.56 2.22 -10.33
N ALA A 93 -16.45 1.99 -11.63
CA ALA A 93 -17.37 2.47 -12.65
C ALA A 93 -17.96 1.28 -13.40
N THR A 94 -19.28 1.17 -13.39
CA THR A 94 -20.02 0.08 -14.06
C THR A 94 -21.02 0.68 -15.02
N LEU A 95 -21.04 0.18 -16.25
CA LEU A 95 -22.07 0.41 -17.25
C LEU A 95 -22.65 -0.96 -17.63
N GLY A 96 -23.93 -1.17 -17.37
CA GLY A 96 -24.56 -2.45 -17.56
C GLY A 96 -26.05 -2.42 -17.23
N ILE A 97 -26.65 -3.60 -17.30
CA ILE A 97 -28.01 -3.84 -16.87
C ILE A 97 -27.94 -4.31 -15.42
N SER A 98 -28.43 -3.51 -14.48
CA SER A 98 -28.52 -3.85 -13.05
C SER A 98 -29.70 -4.79 -12.77
N GLU A 99 -29.64 -5.57 -11.69
CA GLU A 99 -30.67 -6.55 -11.29
C GLU A 99 -32.11 -5.98 -11.15
N ASP A 100 -32.26 -4.66 -10.96
CA ASP A 100 -33.58 -4.02 -10.79
C ASP A 100 -34.33 -3.74 -12.11
N GLN A 101 -33.67 -3.93 -13.26
CA GLN A 101 -34.24 -3.62 -14.56
C GLN A 101 -35.02 -4.84 -15.09
N SER A 102 -36.34 -4.80 -14.97
CA SER A 102 -37.22 -5.76 -15.66
C SER A 102 -37.76 -5.15 -16.95
N LEU A 103 -37.78 -5.94 -18.03
CA LEU A 103 -38.48 -5.58 -19.25
C LEU A 103 -39.81 -6.36 -19.33
N PRO A 104 -40.89 -5.74 -19.83
CA PRO A 104 -42.13 -6.46 -20.05
C PRO A 104 -41.96 -7.50 -21.17
N ASN A 105 -42.42 -8.73 -20.92
CA ASN A 105 -42.47 -9.78 -21.93
C ASN A 105 -43.35 -9.31 -23.12
N PRO A 106 -42.85 -9.30 -24.37
CA PRO A 106 -43.61 -8.84 -25.53
C PRO A 106 -44.83 -9.71 -25.87
N VAL A 107 -44.93 -10.93 -25.31
CA VAL A 107 -46.04 -11.86 -25.53
C VAL A 107 -47.04 -11.85 -24.37
N THR A 108 -46.56 -11.78 -23.11
CA THR A 108 -47.41 -11.96 -21.93
C THR A 108 -47.55 -10.72 -21.05
N GLY A 109 -46.76 -9.66 -21.30
CA GLY A 109 -46.71 -8.44 -20.48
C GLY A 109 -46.13 -8.62 -19.07
N ALA A 110 -45.82 -9.86 -18.66
CA ALA A 110 -45.22 -10.15 -17.37
C ALA A 110 -43.78 -9.62 -17.29
N PRO A 111 -43.31 -9.15 -16.12
CA PRO A 111 -41.94 -8.72 -15.94
C PRO A 111 -40.98 -9.91 -16.12
N VAL A 112 -39.99 -9.75 -17.00
CA VAL A 112 -38.88 -10.70 -17.16
C VAL A 112 -37.64 -10.09 -16.55
N ALA A 113 -37.03 -10.79 -15.59
CA ALA A 113 -35.74 -10.41 -15.04
C ALA A 113 -34.69 -10.47 -16.15
N LEU A 114 -34.01 -9.35 -16.39
CA LEU A 114 -32.85 -9.37 -17.28
C LEU A 114 -31.68 -10.04 -16.55
N PRO A 115 -30.89 -10.88 -17.26
CA PRO A 115 -29.64 -11.34 -16.70
C PRO A 115 -28.76 -10.13 -16.38
N GLU A 116 -28.06 -10.16 -15.25
CA GLU A 116 -27.07 -9.13 -14.92
C GLU A 116 -25.94 -9.18 -15.97
N ILE A 117 -25.84 -8.13 -16.78
CA ILE A 117 -24.78 -8.01 -17.78
C ILE A 117 -24.06 -6.70 -17.54
N ALA A 118 -22.87 -6.79 -16.94
CA ALA A 118 -21.90 -5.70 -16.95
C ALA A 118 -21.28 -5.60 -18.35
N PHE A 119 -21.82 -4.72 -19.19
CA PHE A 119 -21.24 -4.44 -20.50
C PHE A 119 -19.82 -3.92 -20.36
N TYR A 120 -19.61 -3.06 -19.37
CA TYR A 120 -18.31 -2.52 -19.02
C TYR A 120 -18.22 -2.32 -17.51
N LYS A 121 -17.18 -2.85 -16.88
CA LYS A 121 -16.83 -2.57 -15.48
C LYS A 121 -15.36 -2.21 -15.39
N LYS A 122 -15.06 -1.14 -14.68
CA LYS A 122 -13.70 -0.70 -14.39
C LYS A 122 -13.57 -0.50 -12.88
N GLU A 123 -12.59 -1.15 -12.28
CA GLU A 123 -12.23 -0.99 -10.87
C GLU A 123 -10.79 -0.48 -10.80
N ASN A 124 -10.57 0.57 -10.03
CA ASN A 124 -9.24 1.13 -9.78
C ASN A 124 -8.99 1.12 -8.28
N ASN A 125 -8.00 0.35 -7.86
CA ASN A 125 -7.47 0.38 -6.51
C ASN A 125 -6.11 1.06 -6.56
N TYR A 126 -5.88 2.03 -5.70
CA TYR A 126 -4.65 2.79 -5.62
C TYR A 126 -4.25 2.99 -4.16
N ALA A 127 -3.01 2.65 -3.83
CA ALA A 127 -2.43 2.99 -2.54
C ALA A 127 -1.37 4.07 -2.71
N ALA A 128 -1.31 4.98 -1.74
CA ALA A 128 -0.29 6.02 -1.66
C ALA A 128 0.25 6.15 -0.25
N THR A 129 1.57 6.27 -0.17
CA THR A 129 2.34 6.50 1.04
C THR A 129 3.09 7.83 0.89
N LYS A 130 2.94 8.70 1.88
CA LYS A 130 3.68 9.95 2.05
C LYS A 130 4.25 9.96 3.46
N ILE A 131 5.57 9.92 3.55
CA ILE A 131 6.30 10.01 4.82
C ILE A 131 7.42 11.03 4.73
N ALA A 132 7.97 11.40 5.88
CA ALA A 132 9.21 12.15 5.97
C ALA A 132 9.98 11.68 7.20
N ILE A 133 11.29 11.69 7.10
CA ILE A 133 12.21 11.19 8.12
C ILE A 133 13.18 12.31 8.50
N ILE A 134 13.44 12.44 9.79
CA ILE A 134 14.51 13.27 10.34
C ILE A 134 15.38 12.42 11.26
N ALA A 135 16.68 12.65 11.22
CA ALA A 135 17.62 12.07 12.17
C ALA A 135 18.37 13.17 12.93
N TYR A 136 18.55 12.96 14.22
CA TYR A 136 19.26 13.87 15.11
C TYR A 136 19.93 13.13 16.28
N GLN A 137 20.96 13.74 16.87
CA GLN A 137 21.62 13.18 18.05
C GLN A 137 20.70 13.18 19.27
N ALA A 138 20.69 12.09 20.03
CA ALA A 138 19.80 11.93 21.17
C ALA A 138 20.07 12.94 22.30
N LYS A 139 21.35 13.20 22.60
CA LYS A 139 21.77 14.10 23.70
C LYS A 139 21.73 15.58 23.32
N SER A 140 22.42 15.95 22.24
CA SER A 140 22.59 17.36 21.85
C SER A 140 21.41 17.90 21.03
N ARG A 141 20.57 17.01 20.48
CA ARG A 141 19.50 17.34 19.52
C ARG A 141 20.01 17.97 18.22
N GLU A 142 21.32 17.86 17.95
CA GLU A 142 21.92 18.30 16.69
C GLU A 142 21.35 17.50 15.51
N HIS A 143 21.01 18.23 14.45
CA HIS A 143 20.49 17.67 13.21
C HIS A 143 21.56 16.86 12.48
N VAL A 144 21.17 15.69 11.95
CA VAL A 144 22.05 14.85 11.12
C VAL A 144 21.59 14.87 9.67
N PHE A 145 20.30 14.57 9.41
CA PHE A 145 19.71 14.71 8.08
C PHE A 145 18.19 14.82 8.13
N SER A 146 17.60 15.32 7.04
CA SER A 146 16.16 15.30 6.79
C SER A 146 15.91 14.80 5.37
N SER A 147 15.00 13.85 5.19
CA SER A 147 14.72 13.23 3.89
C SER A 147 13.90 14.10 2.94
N GLY A 148 13.29 15.18 3.44
CA GLY A 148 12.18 15.82 2.74
C GLY A 148 10.97 14.89 2.66
N THR A 149 10.12 15.08 1.63
CA THR A 149 8.96 14.21 1.42
C THR A 149 9.36 12.98 0.63
N LEU A 150 9.08 11.80 1.16
CA LEU A 150 9.17 10.53 0.47
C LEU A 150 7.76 10.12 0.03
N LEU A 151 7.63 9.74 -1.23
CA LEU A 151 6.37 9.32 -1.83
C LEU A 151 6.51 7.93 -2.45
N GLY A 152 5.52 7.08 -2.19
CA GLY A 152 5.36 5.80 -2.86
C GLY A 152 3.90 5.61 -3.25
N GLY A 153 3.67 4.94 -4.37
CA GLY A 153 2.33 4.61 -4.84
C GLY A 153 2.30 3.23 -5.44
N ALA A 154 1.14 2.59 -5.45
CA ALA A 154 0.91 1.29 -6.08
C ALA A 154 -0.51 1.22 -6.61
N TYR A 155 -0.74 0.51 -7.73
CA TYR A 155 -2.07 0.40 -8.33
C TYR A 155 -2.42 -1.01 -8.77
N ASP A 156 -3.72 -1.30 -8.73
CA ASP A 156 -4.32 -2.50 -9.29
C ASP A 156 -5.63 -2.11 -9.99
N LYS A 157 -5.66 -2.29 -11.31
CA LYS A 157 -6.78 -1.89 -12.17
C LYS A 157 -7.38 -3.12 -12.82
N HIS A 158 -8.69 -3.25 -12.72
CA HIS A 158 -9.46 -4.32 -13.35
C HIS A 158 -10.40 -3.74 -14.39
N PHE A 159 -10.46 -4.39 -15.54
CA PHE A 159 -11.38 -4.07 -16.61
C PHE A 159 -12.12 -5.34 -16.99
N GLN A 160 -13.43 -5.24 -17.06
CA GLN A 160 -14.30 -6.29 -17.52
C GLN A 160 -15.18 -5.76 -18.64
N LEU A 161 -15.21 -6.49 -19.75
CA LEU A 161 -16.03 -6.18 -20.91
C LEU A 161 -16.94 -7.37 -21.20
N LEU A 162 -18.25 -7.11 -21.29
CA LEU A 162 -19.31 -8.08 -21.58
C LEU A 162 -19.30 -9.32 -20.67
N GLY A 163 -18.77 -9.21 -19.44
CA GLY A 163 -18.62 -10.35 -18.51
C GLY A 163 -17.53 -11.37 -18.87
N ILE A 164 -17.16 -11.47 -20.14
CA ILE A 164 -16.26 -12.52 -20.68
C ILE A 164 -14.80 -12.10 -20.76
N LEU A 165 -14.51 -10.84 -21.07
CA LEU A 165 -13.14 -10.36 -21.21
C LEU A 165 -12.74 -9.66 -19.92
N ARG A 166 -11.78 -10.25 -19.19
CA ARG A 166 -11.24 -9.69 -17.94
C ARG A 166 -9.75 -9.36 -18.11
N LEU A 167 -9.42 -8.08 -18.04
CA LEU A 167 -8.05 -7.58 -18.07
C LEU A 167 -7.70 -7.01 -16.70
N ARG A 168 -6.47 -7.28 -16.25
CA ARG A 168 -5.92 -6.75 -15.00
C ARG A 168 -4.57 -6.13 -15.26
N PHE A 169 -4.39 -4.90 -14.80
CA PHE A 169 -3.14 -4.16 -14.90
C PHE A 169 -2.72 -3.74 -13.49
N THR A 170 -1.58 -4.23 -13.04
CA THR A 170 -1.03 -3.89 -11.72
C THR A 170 0.48 -3.74 -11.82
N ASP A 171 1.01 -2.79 -11.07
CA ASP A 171 2.44 -2.63 -10.88
C ASP A 171 2.97 -3.41 -9.68
N VAL A 172 2.11 -3.99 -8.84
CA VAL A 172 2.47 -4.84 -7.70
C VAL A 172 2.99 -6.21 -8.20
N PRO A 173 4.27 -6.56 -7.95
CA PRO A 173 4.84 -7.83 -8.40
C PRO A 173 4.17 -9.07 -7.80
N GLU A 174 3.85 -9.04 -6.51
CA GLU A 174 3.32 -10.15 -5.71
C GLU A 174 1.97 -10.59 -6.26
N LEU A 175 1.12 -9.64 -6.65
CA LEU A 175 -0.18 -9.91 -7.27
C LEU A 175 -0.07 -10.62 -8.63
N ARG A 176 1.03 -10.40 -9.36
CA ARG A 176 1.31 -11.12 -10.61
C ARG A 176 1.81 -12.54 -10.34
N VAL A 177 2.69 -12.71 -9.35
CA VAL A 177 3.24 -14.02 -8.95
C VAL A 177 2.13 -14.92 -8.39
N LEU A 178 1.31 -14.42 -7.48
CA LEU A 178 0.20 -15.17 -6.88
C LEU A 178 -0.81 -15.66 -7.94
N LYS A 179 -1.05 -14.86 -8.98
CA LYS A 179 -1.89 -15.27 -10.12
C LYS A 179 -1.29 -16.47 -10.87
N GLN A 180 0.04 -16.55 -11.00
CA GLN A 180 0.71 -17.68 -11.64
C GLN A 180 0.67 -18.93 -10.75
N ILE A 181 0.87 -18.77 -9.44
CA ILE A 181 0.80 -19.86 -8.47
C ILE A 181 -0.61 -20.47 -8.49
N ASN A 182 -1.66 -19.66 -8.39
CA ASN A 182 -3.05 -20.15 -8.41
C ASN A 182 -3.44 -20.86 -9.71
N ARG A 183 -2.78 -20.56 -10.84
CA ARG A 183 -2.98 -21.30 -12.09
C ARG A 183 -2.37 -22.69 -12.09
N ARG A 184 -1.38 -22.98 -11.22
CA ARG A 184 -0.78 -24.31 -11.10
C ARG A 184 -1.64 -25.27 -10.28
N PHE A 185 -2.56 -24.75 -9.48
CA PHE A 185 -3.46 -25.53 -8.62
C PHE A 185 -4.88 -25.66 -9.21
N ARG A 186 -5.09 -25.21 -10.45
CA ARG A 186 -6.31 -25.40 -11.23
C ARG A 186 -6.04 -26.34 -12.38
#